data_AF-A0A5J4T6X9-F1
#
_entry.id   AF-A0A5J4T6X9-F1
#
_cell.length_a   1.000
_cell.length_b   1.000
_cell.length_c   1.000
_cell.angle_alpha   90.00
_cell.angle_beta   90.00
_cell.angle_gamma   90.00
#
_symmetry.space_group_name_H-M   'P 1'
#
loop_
_entity.id
_entity.type
_entity.pdbx_description
1 polymer ?
#
loop_
_entity_poly.entity_id
_entity_poly.type
_entity_poly.pdbx_seq_one_letter_code
_entity_poly.pdbx_strand_id
1 'polypeptide(L)'
;MIDEDDQINQQEQIIRGIKTFLQPIIVGKIIKQGGTSDQILLANGDTIDKDKLDYEPIENATQQSVAYGMYEQLLWGTLTTQNSRPKFSGTPRNIP
;
A
#
# COMPACT_ATOMS: atom_id res chain seq x y z
N MET A 1 23.01 49.62 8.47
CA MET A 1 23.80 48.46 8.01
C MET A 1 22.98 47.25 8.38
N ILE A 2 22.60 46.42 7.40
CA ILE A 2 22.01 45.11 7.66
C ILE A 2 23.23 44.22 7.87
N ASP A 3 23.31 43.57 9.03
CA ASP A 3 24.44 42.70 9.35
C ASP A 3 24.54 41.61 8.28
N GLU A 4 25.68 41.57 7.59
CA GLU A 4 25.95 40.68 6.45
C GLU A 4 25.89 39.18 6.84
N ASP A 5 25.86 38.90 8.15
CA ASP A 5 25.75 37.57 8.75
C ASP A 5 24.33 36.96 8.65
N ASP A 6 23.28 37.76 8.43
CA ASP A 6 21.90 37.26 8.28
C ASP A 6 21.55 36.79 6.84
N GLN A 7 22.48 36.94 5.89
CA GLN A 7 22.31 36.52 4.49
C GLN A 7 22.74 35.08 4.20
N ILE A 8 23.35 34.38 5.16
CA ILE A 8 23.99 33.07 4.90
C ILE A 8 23.02 31.88 4.79
N ASN A 9 21.73 32.07 5.11
CA ASN A 9 20.78 30.96 5.27
C ASN A 9 19.70 30.89 4.18
N GLN A 10 19.91 31.56 3.04
CA GLN A 10 19.01 31.50 1.87
C GLN A 10 19.69 31.05 0.57
N GLN A 11 20.96 30.65 0.62
CA GLN A 11 21.68 30.20 -0.56
C GLN A 11 21.59 28.68 -0.72
N GLU A 12 21.45 28.22 -1.96
CA GLU A 12 21.53 26.79 -2.28
C GLU A 12 22.92 26.27 -1.89
N GLN A 13 22.97 25.28 -0.99
CA GLN A 13 24.22 24.67 -0.53
C GLN A 13 24.38 23.27 -1.12
N ILE A 14 25.57 22.98 -1.65
CA ILE A 14 25.92 21.65 -2.15
C ILE A 14 26.74 20.93 -1.08
N ILE A 15 26.13 19.96 -0.42
CA ILE A 15 26.79 19.11 0.58
C ILE A 15 27.21 17.79 -0.09
N ARG A 16 28.52 17.50 -0.10
CA ARG A 16 29.09 16.29 -0.72
C ARG A 16 29.39 15.19 0.29
N GLY A 17 29.42 13.94 -0.18
CA GLY A 17 29.76 12.75 0.62
C GLY A 17 28.60 12.24 1.49
N ILE A 18 28.80 11.08 2.13
CA ILE A 18 27.79 10.42 2.96
C ILE A 18 27.48 11.28 4.20
N LYS A 19 26.19 11.35 4.58
CA LYS A 19 25.73 12.01 5.80
C LYS A 19 24.85 11.05 6.59
N THR A 20 25.17 10.89 7.87
CA THR A 20 24.42 10.05 8.80
C THR A 20 23.80 10.94 9.85
N PHE A 21 22.48 10.82 10.01
CA PHE A 21 21.73 11.55 11.02
C PHE A 21 21.32 10.56 12.12
N LEU A 22 21.70 10.86 13.37
CA LEU A 22 21.36 10.03 14.53
C LEU A 22 20.01 10.41 15.14
N GLN A 23 19.39 11.46 14.62
CA GLN A 23 18.10 12.00 15.04
C GLN A 23 17.17 12.10 13.83
N PRO A 24 15.84 12.10 14.04
CA PRO A 24 14.87 12.27 12.96
C PRO A 24 15.06 13.58 12.20
N ILE A 25 14.84 13.53 10.89
CA ILE A 25 14.91 14.70 10.00
C ILE A 25 13.49 15.10 9.61
N ILE A 26 13.14 16.36 9.80
CA ILE A 26 11.86 16.94 9.38
C ILE A 26 12.14 17.93 8.25
N VAL A 27 11.52 17.71 7.09
CA VAL A 27 11.65 18.57 5.90
C VAL A 27 10.30 18.78 5.24
N GLY A 28 10.11 19.95 4.63
CA GLY A 28 8.88 20.23 3.87
C GLY A 28 8.82 19.51 2.51
N LYS A 29 9.97 19.26 1.87
CA LYS A 29 10.05 18.63 0.55
C LYS A 29 11.37 17.89 0.37
N ILE A 30 11.33 16.73 -0.29
CA ILE A 30 12.50 15.96 -0.74
C ILE A 30 12.46 15.88 -2.27
N ILE A 31 13.59 16.12 -2.94
CA ILE A 31 13.74 16.00 -4.39
C ILE A 31 14.98 15.14 -4.65
N LYS A 32 14.82 14.00 -5.33
CA LYS A 32 15.95 13.18 -5.82
C LYS A 32 16.29 13.62 -7.25
N GLN A 33 17.53 14.03 -7.48
CA GLN A 33 18.03 14.30 -8.82
C GLN A 33 18.44 12.99 -9.51
N GLY A 34 18.11 12.83 -10.80
CA GLY A 34 18.47 11.67 -11.62
C GLY A 34 17.58 10.42 -11.48
N GLY A 35 16.41 10.53 -10.82
CA GLY A 35 15.35 9.50 -10.87
C GLY A 35 14.42 9.68 -12.08
N THR A 36 13.51 8.72 -12.32
CA THR A 36 12.41 8.90 -13.29
C THR A 36 11.21 9.58 -12.61
N SER A 37 10.33 10.26 -13.37
CA SER A 37 9.23 11.07 -12.79
C SER A 37 8.18 10.27 -12.02
N ASP A 38 8.09 8.96 -12.29
CA ASP A 38 7.01 8.09 -11.76
C ASP A 38 7.49 7.19 -10.61
N GLN A 39 8.58 7.55 -9.94
CA GLN A 39 9.16 6.77 -8.84
C GLN A 39 8.87 7.39 -7.48
N ILE A 40 8.43 6.56 -6.53
CA ILE A 40 8.26 6.89 -5.11
C ILE A 40 9.57 6.62 -4.38
N LEU A 41 10.04 7.61 -3.61
CA LEU A 41 11.18 7.45 -2.70
C LEU A 41 10.74 6.70 -1.44
N LEU A 42 11.41 5.60 -1.16
CA LEU A 42 11.19 4.81 0.04
C LEU A 42 12.12 5.27 1.16
N ALA A 43 11.68 5.16 2.41
CA ALA A 43 12.47 5.57 3.57
C ALA A 43 13.76 4.74 3.76
N ASN A 44 13.84 3.57 3.11
CA ASN A 44 15.05 2.74 3.07
C ASN A 44 16.08 3.24 2.02
N GLY A 45 15.77 4.28 1.26
CA GLY A 45 16.64 4.87 0.24
C GLY A 45 16.42 4.34 -1.19
N ASP A 46 15.55 3.35 -1.37
CA ASP A 46 15.21 2.80 -2.69
C ASP A 46 14.13 3.62 -3.40
N THR A 47 13.89 3.29 -4.67
CA THR A 47 12.79 3.82 -5.49
C THR A 47 11.90 2.69 -5.98
N ILE A 48 10.59 2.87 -5.91
CA ILE A 48 9.61 1.96 -6.53
C ILE A 48 8.79 2.73 -7.56
N ASP A 49 8.55 2.14 -8.73
CA ASP A 49 7.63 2.75 -9.71
C ASP A 49 6.23 2.80 -9.10
N LYS A 50 5.53 3.92 -9.27
CA LYS A 50 4.18 4.13 -8.70
C LYS A 50 3.23 2.97 -8.98
N ASP A 51 3.31 2.42 -10.19
CA ASP A 51 2.41 1.36 -10.66
C ASP A 51 2.81 -0.05 -10.16
N LYS A 52 3.98 -0.19 -9.50
CA LYS A 52 4.36 -1.46 -8.84
C LYS A 52 3.68 -1.67 -7.49
N LEU A 53 2.85 -0.71 -7.05
CA LEU A 53 1.97 -0.87 -5.90
C LEU A 53 0.63 -1.52 -6.27
N ASP A 54 0.49 -2.00 -7.51
CA ASP A 54 -0.67 -2.74 -7.97
C ASP A 54 -0.86 -4.01 -7.11
N TYR A 55 -1.84 -3.95 -6.22
CA TYR A 55 -2.39 -5.14 -5.58
C TYR A 55 -3.14 -5.96 -6.64
N GLU A 56 -3.01 -7.29 -6.58
CA GLU A 56 -3.85 -8.16 -7.39
C GLU A 56 -5.33 -7.82 -7.16
N PRO A 57 -6.16 -7.70 -8.22
CA PRO A 57 -7.58 -7.50 -8.07
C PRO A 57 -8.18 -8.57 -7.15
N ILE A 58 -9.04 -8.15 -6.22
CA ILE A 58 -9.78 -9.03 -5.29
C ILE A 58 -10.67 -10.07 -5.98
N GLU A 59 -10.69 -10.11 -7.31
CA GLU A 59 -11.39 -11.10 -8.13
C GLU A 59 -10.89 -12.54 -7.89
N ASN A 60 -9.65 -12.70 -7.39
CA ASN A 60 -9.11 -13.98 -6.91
C ASN A 60 -9.25 -14.19 -5.38
N ALA A 61 -9.91 -13.28 -4.66
CA ALA A 61 -10.18 -13.51 -3.24
C ALA A 61 -11.07 -14.75 -3.11
N THR A 62 -10.61 -15.75 -2.37
CA THR A 62 -11.41 -16.95 -2.11
C THR A 62 -12.60 -16.56 -1.25
N GLN A 63 -13.77 -16.39 -1.86
CA GLN A 63 -15.02 -16.12 -1.14
C GLN A 63 -15.54 -17.43 -0.54
N GLN A 64 -15.25 -17.65 0.75
CA GLN A 64 -15.77 -18.77 1.52
C GLN A 64 -17.08 -18.35 2.21
N SER A 65 -18.16 -19.11 2.02
CA SER A 65 -19.43 -18.88 2.71
C SER A 65 -19.89 -20.10 3.50
N VAL A 66 -20.34 -19.89 4.73
CA VAL A 66 -20.96 -20.91 5.59
C VAL A 66 -22.43 -20.52 5.77
N ALA A 67 -23.35 -21.38 5.34
CA ALA A 67 -24.78 -21.20 5.56
C ALA A 67 -25.27 -22.21 6.60
N TYR A 68 -25.89 -21.71 7.67
CA TYR A 68 -26.60 -22.53 8.65
C TYR A 68 -28.08 -22.58 8.25
N GLY A 69 -28.58 -23.77 7.90
CA GLY A 69 -30.01 -24.00 7.65
C GLY A 69 -30.76 -24.41 8.93
N MET A 70 -32.09 -24.47 8.85
CA MET A 70 -32.97 -25.03 9.91
C MET A 70 -32.77 -26.56 10.12
N TYR A 71 -31.91 -27.18 9.32
CA TYR A 71 -31.50 -28.58 9.39
C TYR A 71 -29.99 -28.62 9.69
N GLU A 72 -29.52 -29.63 10.42
CA GLU A 72 -28.12 -29.77 10.85
C GLU A 72 -27.17 -30.12 9.69
N GLN A 73 -26.96 -29.17 8.78
CA GLN A 73 -26.12 -29.34 7.60
C GLN A 73 -25.18 -28.15 7.42
N LEU A 74 -23.89 -28.44 7.28
CA LEU A 74 -22.86 -27.51 6.81
C LEU A 74 -22.68 -27.70 5.30
N LEU A 75 -22.81 -26.61 4.54
CA LEU A 75 -22.42 -26.57 3.13
C LEU A 75 -21.14 -25.75 2.97
N TRP A 76 -20.10 -26.37 2.41
CA TRP A 76 -18.85 -25.70 2.06
C TRP A 76 -18.80 -25.46 0.55
N GLY A 77 -18.59 -24.21 0.14
CA GLY A 77 -18.39 -23.87 -1.26
C GLY A 77 -18.46 -22.37 -1.56
N THR A 78 -18.89 -22.04 -2.78
CA THR A 78 -18.82 -20.67 -3.32
C THR A 78 -20.17 -19.97 -3.27
N LEU A 79 -20.12 -18.66 -3.02
CA LEU A 79 -21.26 -17.76 -3.14
C LEU A 79 -21.13 -16.96 -4.45
N THR A 80 -22.18 -16.99 -5.27
CA THR A 80 -22.28 -16.23 -6.53
C THR A 80 -23.59 -15.47 -6.58
N THR A 81 -23.74 -14.53 -7.51
CA THR A 81 -25.00 -13.83 -7.77
C THR A 81 -25.54 -14.20 -9.15
N GLN A 82 -26.76 -14.74 -9.21
CA GLN A 82 -27.47 -15.00 -10.47
C GLN A 82 -28.77 -14.21 -10.49
N ASN A 83 -28.98 -13.36 -11.51
CA ASN A 83 -30.15 -12.48 -11.62
C ASN A 83 -30.39 -11.65 -10.34
N SER A 84 -29.33 -11.05 -9.82
CA SER A 84 -29.35 -10.25 -8.58
C SER A 84 -29.77 -11.03 -7.32
N ARG A 85 -29.71 -12.37 -7.35
CA ARG A 85 -30.00 -13.23 -6.20
C ARG A 85 -28.76 -14.01 -5.79
N PRO A 86 -28.43 -14.08 -4.49
CA PRO A 86 -27.33 -14.90 -4.00
C PRO A 86 -27.63 -16.39 -4.24
N LYS A 87 -26.60 -17.11 -4.69
CA LYS A 87 -26.59 -18.55 -4.97
C LYS A 87 -25.39 -19.17 -4.29
N PHE A 88 -25.63 -20.13 -3.41
CA PHE A 88 -24.61 -20.94 -2.78
C PHE A 88 -24.46 -22.26 -3.54
N SER A 89 -23.24 -22.65 -3.87
CA SER A 89 -22.95 -23.96 -4.48
C SER A 89 -21.88 -24.67 -3.65
N GLY A 90 -22.03 -25.98 -3.45
CA GLY A 90 -21.13 -26.75 -2.59
C GLY A 90 -21.68 -28.13 -2.26
N THR A 91 -20.89 -28.95 -1.56
CA THR A 91 -21.32 -30.27 -1.10
C THR A 91 -21.88 -30.18 0.32
N PRO A 92 -23.13 -30.62 0.57
CA PRO A 92 -23.69 -30.66 1.91
C PRO A 92 -23.06 -31.78 2.74
N ARG A 93 -22.75 -31.50 4.02
CA ARG A 93 -22.37 -32.50 5.02
C ARG A 93 -23.22 -32.32 6.28
N ASN A 94 -23.67 -33.43 6.87
CA ASN A 94 -24.39 -33.41 8.15
C ASN A 94 -23.45 -33.00 9.28
N ILE A 95 -23.95 -32.21 10.23
CA ILE A 95 -23.27 -31.95 11.51
C ILE A 95 -23.64 -33.10 12.46
N PRO A 96 -22.68 -33.68 13.20
CA PRO A 96 -22.95 -34.71 14.21
C PRO A 96 -23.75 -34.20 15.41
#